data_AF-A0A8X6KVU5-F1
#
_entry.id   AF-A0A8X6KVU5-F1
#
_cell.length_a   1.000
_cell.length_b   1.000
_cell.length_c   1.000
_cell.angle_alpha   90.00
_cell.angle_beta   90.00
_cell.angle_gamma   90.00
#
_symmetry.space_group_name_H-M   'P 1'
#
loop_
_entity.id
_entity.type
_entity.pdbx_description
1 polymer ?
#
loop_
_entity_poly.entity_id
_entity_poly.type
_entity_poly.pdbx_seq_one_letter_code
_entity_poly.pdbx_strand_id
1 'polypeptide(L)'
;MAIAPLTITSARERVIDFTKPFMSLGISIMIKKPMKKKPGVFSFMNPLSKEIWMCIIFAYVGVSVVLFLVSRFSPHEWRYEDSFIGPSMANDFSLYNSLWFSLGAFMQQGCDICPR
;
A
#
# COMPACT_ATOMS: atom_id res chain seq x y z
N MET A 1 -9.65 -39.62 -53.86
CA MET A 1 -10.43 -39.18 -52.68
C MET A 1 -9.46 -39.07 -51.50
N ALA A 2 -9.45 -37.95 -50.80
CA ALA A 2 -8.61 -37.74 -49.61
C ALA A 2 -9.47 -37.25 -48.46
N ILE A 3 -9.25 -37.77 -47.25
CA ILE A 3 -9.95 -37.38 -46.02
C ILE A 3 -8.88 -36.89 -45.05
N ALA A 4 -8.83 -35.57 -44.83
CA ALA A 4 -7.81 -34.92 -44.02
C ALA A 4 -8.32 -33.57 -43.48
N PRO A 5 -7.72 -33.03 -42.39
CA PRO A 5 -8.00 -31.68 -41.92
C PRO A 5 -7.38 -30.65 -42.88
N LEU A 6 -8.08 -30.36 -43.98
CA LEU A 6 -7.62 -29.44 -45.02
C LEU A 6 -8.50 -28.19 -45.04
N THR A 7 -7.87 -27.02 -44.85
CA THR A 7 -8.55 -25.72 -44.99
C THR A 7 -8.85 -25.43 -46.46
N ILE A 8 -10.11 -25.10 -46.76
CA ILE A 8 -10.57 -24.64 -48.07
C ILE A 8 -10.05 -23.20 -48.28
N THR A 9 -9.36 -22.97 -49.39
CA THR A 9 -8.82 -21.66 -49.78
C THR A 9 -9.06 -21.45 -51.27
N SER A 10 -9.27 -20.21 -51.71
CA SER A 10 -9.57 -19.89 -53.12
C SER A 10 -8.53 -20.39 -54.12
N ALA A 11 -7.25 -20.41 -53.75
CA ALA A 11 -6.18 -20.92 -54.60
C ALA A 11 -6.25 -22.45 -54.81
N ARG A 12 -6.72 -23.20 -53.80
CA ARG A 12 -6.85 -24.67 -53.86
C ARG A 12 -8.09 -25.10 -54.64
N GLU A 13 -9.18 -24.36 -54.52
CA GLU A 13 -10.44 -24.65 -55.22
C GLU A 13 -10.31 -24.53 -56.75
N ARG A 14 -9.29 -23.83 -57.28
CA ARG A 14 -9.04 -23.73 -58.73
C ARG A 14 -8.52 -25.02 -59.37
N VAL A 15 -7.95 -25.93 -58.57
CA VAL A 15 -7.26 -27.13 -59.07
C VAL A 15 -7.88 -28.43 -58.56
N ILE A 16 -8.69 -28.38 -57.50
CA ILE A 16 -9.38 -29.53 -56.90
C ILE A 16 -10.78 -29.13 -56.40
N ASP A 17 -11.72 -30.07 -56.47
CA ASP A 17 -13.08 -29.90 -55.95
C ASP A 17 -13.18 -30.24 -54.45
N PHE A 18 -13.98 -29.46 -53.72
CA PHE A 18 -14.29 -29.66 -52.30
C PHE A 18 -15.77 -29.95 -52.09
N THR A 19 -16.09 -30.75 -51.08
CA THR A 19 -17.46 -30.90 -50.57
C THR A 19 -17.82 -29.75 -49.62
N LYS A 20 -19.10 -29.66 -49.22
CA LYS A 20 -19.52 -28.68 -48.21
C LYS A 20 -18.73 -28.89 -46.90
N PRO A 21 -18.25 -27.81 -46.24
CA PRO A 21 -17.51 -27.92 -45.00
C PRO A 21 -18.32 -28.68 -43.94
N PHE A 22 -17.69 -29.65 -43.27
CA PHE A 22 -18.32 -30.40 -42.19
C PHE A 22 -18.07 -29.78 -40.80
N MET A 23 -17.10 -28.87 -40.69
CA MET A 23 -16.70 -28.23 -39.44
C MET A 23 -16.23 -26.79 -39.72
N SER A 24 -16.64 -25.84 -38.88
CA SER A 24 -16.17 -24.45 -38.91
C SER A 24 -15.09 -24.25 -37.85
N LEU A 25 -13.88 -23.87 -38.28
CA LEU A 25 -12.74 -23.59 -37.42
C LEU A 25 -12.13 -22.24 -37.82
N GLY A 26 -11.60 -21.51 -36.84
CA GLY A 26 -10.87 -20.26 -37.05
C GLY A 26 -9.45 -20.33 -36.49
N ILE A 27 -8.67 -19.27 -36.75
CA ILE A 27 -7.33 -19.13 -36.18
C ILE A 27 -7.48 -18.74 -34.70
N SER A 28 -6.87 -19.51 -33.80
CA SER A 28 -6.81 -19.20 -32.37
C SER A 28 -5.36 -19.14 -31.88
N ILE A 29 -5.08 -18.27 -30.91
CA ILE A 29 -3.76 -18.14 -30.28
C ILE A 29 -3.79 -18.93 -28.97
N MET A 30 -2.98 -19.98 -28.91
CA MET A 30 -2.79 -20.75 -27.67
C MET A 30 -1.61 -20.15 -26.89
N ILE A 31 -1.89 -19.65 -25.67
CA ILE A 31 -0.84 -19.20 -24.74
C ILE A 31 -0.73 -20.14 -23.55
N LYS A 32 0.49 -20.28 -23.01
CA LYS A 32 0.72 -21.01 -21.77
C LYS A 32 -0.07 -20.36 -20.64
N LYS A 33 -0.73 -21.16 -19.80
CA LYS A 33 -1.41 -20.69 -18.59
C LYS A 33 -0.44 -19.83 -17.76
N PRO A 34 -0.78 -18.58 -17.42
CA PRO A 34 0.11 -17.73 -16.64
C PRO A 34 0.31 -18.34 -15.25
N MET A 35 1.55 -18.36 -14.79
CA MET A 35 1.85 -18.75 -13.42
C MET A 35 1.30 -17.69 -12.47
N LYS A 36 0.31 -18.05 -11.65
CA LYS A 36 -0.20 -17.17 -10.59
C LYS A 36 0.95 -16.90 -9.62
N LYS A 37 1.42 -15.65 -9.57
CA LYS A 37 2.39 -15.24 -8.54
C LYS A 37 1.69 -15.35 -7.18
N LYS A 38 2.26 -16.13 -6.26
CA LYS A 38 1.77 -16.17 -4.88
C LYS A 38 1.91 -14.76 -4.28
N PRO A 39 0.92 -14.26 -3.53
CA PRO A 39 1.06 -12.98 -2.85
C PRO A 39 2.29 -13.05 -1.92
N GLY A 40 3.15 -12.04 -2.00
CA GLY A 40 4.31 -11.94 -1.11
C GLY A 40 3.88 -11.70 0.33
N VAL A 41 4.81 -11.88 1.28
CA VAL A 41 4.56 -11.67 2.72
C VAL A 41 4.08 -10.25 3.06
N PHE A 42 4.46 -9.25 2.25
CA PHE A 42 4.03 -7.85 2.38
C PHE A 42 2.79 -7.52 1.54
N SER A 43 1.97 -8.51 1.15
CA SER A 43 0.78 -8.25 0.34
C SER A 43 -0.25 -7.36 1.04
N PHE A 44 -0.17 -7.23 2.37
CA PHE A 44 -0.99 -6.30 3.14
C PHE A 44 -0.62 -4.83 2.92
N MET A 45 0.59 -4.53 2.43
CA MET A 45 1.03 -3.15 2.10
C MET A 45 0.71 -2.77 0.65
N ASN A 46 0.38 -3.74 -0.21
CA ASN A 46 0.03 -3.52 -1.61
C ASN A 46 -1.19 -2.62 -1.89
N PRO A 47 -2.23 -2.52 -1.04
CA PRO A 47 -3.35 -1.62 -1.34
C PRO A 47 -2.96 -0.14 -1.30
N LEU A 48 -1.82 0.19 -0.68
CA LEU A 48 -1.31 1.55 -0.59
C LEU A 48 -0.01 1.71 -1.42
N SER A 49 0.07 2.77 -2.22
CA SER A 49 1.28 3.05 -3.02
C SER A 49 2.49 3.33 -2.12
N LYS A 50 3.68 2.97 -2.61
CA LYS A 50 4.96 3.26 -1.94
C LYS A 50 5.14 4.75 -1.66
N GLU A 51 4.65 5.59 -2.56
CA GLU A 51 4.69 7.05 -2.40
C GLU A 51 3.95 7.51 -1.15
N ILE A 52 2.77 6.93 -0.89
CA ILE A 52 1.95 7.32 0.26
C ILE A 52 2.61 6.83 1.56
N TRP A 53 3.21 5.65 1.55
CA TRP A 53 4.00 5.17 2.69
C TRP A 53 5.15 6.13 3.04
N MET A 54 5.86 6.64 2.04
CA MET A 54 6.91 7.64 2.25
C MET A 54 6.33 8.95 2.81
N CYS A 55 5.18 9.40 2.30
CA CYS A 55 4.48 10.57 2.82
C CYS A 55 4.06 10.40 4.29
N ILE A 56 3.55 9.23 4.68
CA ILE A 56 3.14 8.93 6.07
C ILE A 56 4.36 9.05 7.00
N ILE A 57 5.50 8.45 6.64
CA ILE A 57 6.73 8.52 7.45
C ILE A 57 7.20 9.97 7.59
N PHE A 58 7.21 10.74 6.50
CA PHE A 58 7.63 12.14 6.52
C PHE A 58 6.68 13.02 7.36
N ALA A 59 5.38 12.85 7.19
CA ALA A 59 4.36 13.54 7.98
C ALA A 59 4.47 13.20 9.48
N TYR A 60 4.69 11.93 9.83
CA TYR A 60 4.90 11.49 11.21
C TYR A 60 6.09 12.20 11.86
N VAL A 61 7.25 12.23 11.18
CA VAL A 61 8.43 12.95 11.66
C VAL A 61 8.16 14.45 11.77
N GLY A 62 7.51 15.05 10.77
CA GLY A 62 7.16 16.46 10.77
C GLY A 62 6.26 16.86 11.95
N VAL A 63 5.21 16.09 12.21
CA VAL A 63 4.30 16.32 13.34
C VAL A 63 5.03 16.18 14.68
N SER A 64 5.88 15.16 14.84
CA SER A 64 6.68 14.99 16.06
C SER A 64 7.63 16.17 16.30
N VAL A 65 8.30 16.66 15.26
CA VAL A 65 9.21 17.82 15.36
C VAL A 65 8.44 19.09 15.68
N VAL A 66 7.30 19.33 15.03
CA VAL A 66 6.45 20.51 15.32
C VAL A 66 5.95 20.48 16.75
N LEU A 67 5.46 19.34 17.24
CA LEU A 67 5.04 19.19 18.64
C LEU A 67 6.20 19.42 19.62
N PHE A 68 7.40 18.92 19.31
CA PHE A 68 8.59 19.15 20.14
C PHE A 68 9.02 20.63 20.17
N LEU A 69 8.93 21.34 19.04
CA LEU A 69 9.23 22.77 19.00
C LEU A 69 8.19 23.56 19.79
N VAL A 70 6.90 23.25 19.62
CA VAL A 70 5.81 23.90 20.37
C VAL A 70 5.97 23.68 21.87
N SER A 71 6.28 22.45 22.33
CA SER A 71 6.50 22.16 23.75
C SER A 71 7.76 22.82 24.32
N ARG A 72 8.76 23.11 23.47
CA ARG A 72 9.99 23.81 23.89
C ARG A 72 9.82 25.33 23.96
N PHE A 73 9.01 25.91 23.07
CA PHE A 73 8.78 27.35 22.96
C PHE A 73 7.58 27.85 23.76
N SER A 74 6.65 26.98 24.17
CA SER A 74 5.57 27.32 25.10
C SER A 74 6.04 27.11 26.54
N PRO A 75 6.38 28.16 27.30
CA PRO A 75 6.73 28.05 28.72
C PRO A 75 5.52 27.75 29.59
N HIS A 76 4.32 27.61 28.98
CA HIS A 76 3.04 27.53 29.68
C HIS A 76 2.58 26.10 30.01
N GLU A 77 3.21 25.06 29.43
CA GLU A 77 2.98 23.64 29.76
C GLU A 77 3.88 23.10 30.89
N TRP A 78 4.79 23.92 31.43
CA TRP A 78 5.61 23.50 32.57
C TRP A 78 4.73 23.26 33.79
N ARG A 79 4.52 21.99 34.16
CA ARG A 79 3.81 21.65 35.40
C ARG A 79 4.67 22.07 36.58
N TYR A 80 4.12 22.95 37.40
CA TYR A 80 4.62 23.20 38.74
C TYR A 80 4.17 22.02 39.60
N GLU A 81 4.94 20.94 39.64
CA GLU A 81 4.70 19.87 40.62
C GLU A 81 5.33 20.26 41.94
N ASP A 82 4.48 20.58 42.92
CA ASP A 82 4.90 20.74 44.31
C ASP A 82 5.11 19.34 44.91
N SER A 83 6.32 18.82 44.75
CA SER A 83 6.76 17.58 45.39
C SER A 83 7.31 17.92 46.78
N PHE A 84 7.16 16.99 47.75
CA PHE A 84 7.63 17.13 49.14
C PHE A 84 9.14 17.47 49.32
N ILE A 85 9.92 17.54 48.23
CA ILE A 85 11.38 17.76 48.20
C ILE A 85 11.72 19.12 47.54
N GLY A 86 10.73 19.88 47.08
CA GLY A 86 10.90 21.19 46.40
C GLY A 86 10.25 21.21 45.01
N PRO A 87 10.05 22.40 44.42
CA PRO A 87 9.35 22.54 43.15
C PRO A 87 10.16 21.91 42.01
N SER A 88 9.61 20.86 41.39
CA SER A 88 10.21 20.22 40.22
C SER A 88 9.41 20.61 38.97
N MET A 89 10.12 21.22 38.02
CA MET A 89 9.61 21.63 36.72
C MET A 89 9.61 20.43 35.76
N ALA A 90 8.57 19.60 35.78
CA ALA A 90 8.45 18.45 34.88
C ALA A 90 7.76 18.85 33.56
N ASN A 91 8.43 18.61 32.43
CA ASN A 91 7.85 18.74 31.10
C ASN A 91 7.52 17.32 30.61
N ASP A 92 6.25 16.94 30.65
CA ASP A 92 5.80 15.59 30.27
C ASP A 92 5.91 15.35 28.73
N PHE A 93 6.17 16.39 27.93
CA PHE A 93 6.39 16.31 26.48
C PHE A 93 7.89 16.25 26.09
N SER A 94 8.58 15.17 26.48
CA SER A 94 9.86 14.78 25.88
C SER A 94 9.67 14.30 24.42
N LEU A 95 10.71 14.32 23.58
CA LEU A 95 10.69 13.81 22.18
C LEU A 95 10.06 12.42 22.07
N TYR A 96 10.34 11.56 23.06
CA TYR A 96 9.82 10.20 23.12
C TYR A 96 8.30 10.15 23.35
N ASN A 97 7.76 11.02 24.20
CA ASN A 97 6.33 11.08 24.49
C ASN A 97 5.53 11.73 23.35
N SER A 98 6.12 12.71 22.65
CA SER A 98 5.49 13.30 21.45
C SER A 98 5.49 12.32 20.27
N LEU A 99 6.55 11.52 20.09
CA LEU A 99 6.56 10.41 19.13
C LEU A 99 5.48 9.38 19.49
N TRP A 100 5.43 8.92 20.75
CA TRP A 100 4.44 7.95 21.22
C TRP A 100 2.99 8.46 21.06
N PHE A 101 2.74 9.74 21.35
CA PHE A 101 1.45 10.39 21.13
C PHE A 101 1.06 10.39 19.65
N SER A 102 1.96 10.83 18.77
CA SER A 102 1.69 10.86 17.33
C SER A 102 1.43 9.46 16.75
N LEU A 103 2.08 8.43 17.28
CA LEU A 103 1.86 7.03 16.91
C LEU A 103 0.50 6.54 17.40
N GLY A 104 0.16 6.78 18.67
CA GLY A 104 -1.13 6.37 19.25
C GLY A 104 -2.33 7.08 18.62
N ALA A 105 -2.19 8.36 18.26
CA ALA A 105 -3.18 9.11 17.51
C ALA A 105 -3.37 8.57 16.08
N PHE A 106 -2.28 8.23 15.38
CA PHE A 106 -2.35 7.64 14.05
C PHE A 106 -3.01 6.26 14.05
N MET A 107 -2.71 5.43 15.05
CA MET A 107 -3.30 4.09 15.21
C MET A 107 -4.70 4.11 15.82
N GLN A 108 -5.25 5.29 16.14
CA GLN A 108 -6.55 5.47 16.80
C GLN A 108 -6.68 4.72 18.14
N GLN A 109 -5.56 4.43 18.81
CA GLN A 109 -5.55 3.64 20.04
C GLN A 109 -5.78 4.47 21.31
N GLY A 110 -5.87 5.80 21.18
CA GLY A 110 -5.94 6.71 22.32
C GLY A 110 -4.58 6.82 23.02
N CYS A 111 -4.28 7.98 23.58
CA CYS A 111 -3.11 8.19 24.43
C CYS A 111 -3.55 8.81 25.76
N ASP A 112 -2.91 8.40 26.85
CA ASP A 112 -3.17 8.95 28.19
C ASP A 112 -2.66 10.39 28.36
N ILE A 113 -1.85 10.88 27.41
CA ILE A 113 -1.18 12.18 27.45
C ILE A 113 -1.78 13.04 26.32
N CYS A 114 -2.55 14.07 26.68
CA CYS A 114 -3.15 15.02 25.75
C CYS A 114 -2.49 16.40 25.88
N PRO A 115 -2.14 17.08 24.76
CA PRO A 115 -1.70 18.48 24.79
C PRO A 115 -2.84 19.40 25.27
N ARG A 116 -2.52 20.49 25.95
CA ARG A 116 -3.52 21.43 26.52
C ARG A 116 -3.40 22.84 25.96
#